data_AF-A0A0Z8F4M6-F1
#
_entry.id   AF-A0A0Z8F4M6-F1
#
_cell.length_a   1.000
_cell.length_b   1.000
_cell.length_c   1.000
_cell.angle_alpha   90.00
_cell.angle_beta   90.00
_cell.angle_gamma   90.00
#
_symmetry.space_group_name_H-M   'P 1'
#
loop_
_entity.id
_entity.type
_entity.pdbx_description
1 polymer ?
#
loop_
_entity_poly.entity_id
_entity_poly.type
_entity_poly.pdbx_seq_one_letter_code
_entity_poly.pdbx_strand_id
1 'polypeptide(L)'
;MIIWLNGPFGVGKTTLANILHKQIENSYLYDPKLLGDFLQHQLPQTVYPEDFQDYSVWRQSTYKIVFDLATKTDKIIIIPMTIYKKEYYQEIIQQLIKDKIPMEQVYFVS
;
A
#
# COMPACT_ATOMS: atom_id res chain seq x y z
N MET A 1 2.25 12.82 -4.79
CA MET A 1 1.92 12.82 -3.34
C MET A 1 1.19 11.53 -3.01
N ILE A 2 1.52 10.88 -1.91
CA ILE A 2 0.87 9.65 -1.42
C ILE A 2 0.02 9.97 -0.18
N ILE A 3 -1.19 9.41 -0.11
CA ILE A 3 -2.00 9.35 1.09
C ILE A 3 -2.09 7.87 1.51
N TRP A 4 -1.33 7.50 2.54
CA TRP A 4 -1.30 6.13 3.06
C TRP A 4 -2.25 6.01 4.26
N LEU A 5 -3.29 5.20 4.11
CA LEU A 5 -4.26 4.93 5.18
C LEU A 5 -3.85 3.65 5.89
N ASN A 6 -3.31 3.77 7.11
CA ASN A 6 -2.85 2.67 7.94
C ASN A 6 -3.77 2.47 9.16
N GLY A 7 -3.89 1.24 9.66
CA GLY A 7 -4.69 0.92 10.85
C GLY A 7 -5.31 -0.47 10.81
N PRO A 8 -5.98 -0.94 11.88
CA PRO A 8 -6.42 -2.33 12.00
C PRO A 8 -7.35 -2.82 10.88
N PHE A 9 -7.49 -4.13 10.71
CA PHE A 9 -8.46 -4.68 9.76
C PHE A 9 -9.89 -4.32 10.15
N GLY A 10 -10.75 -4.06 9.15
CA GLY A 10 -12.18 -3.75 9.40
C GLY A 10 -12.52 -2.30 9.81
N VAL A 11 -11.54 -1.45 10.13
CA VAL A 11 -11.78 -0.07 10.64
C VAL A 11 -12.21 0.96 9.57
N GLY A 12 -12.61 0.52 8.38
CA GLY A 12 -13.14 1.41 7.34
C GLY A 12 -12.11 2.09 6.42
N LYS A 13 -10.84 1.67 6.41
CA LYS A 13 -9.80 2.23 5.52
C LYS A 13 -10.20 2.24 4.05
N THR A 14 -10.70 1.11 3.53
CA THR A 14 -11.16 1.00 2.13
C THR A 14 -12.35 1.93 1.86
N THR A 15 -13.25 2.10 2.83
CA THR A 15 -14.38 3.04 2.73
C THR A 15 -13.87 4.47 2.61
N LEU A 16 -12.96 4.90 3.50
CA LEU A 16 -12.36 6.23 3.42
C LEU A 16 -11.59 6.43 2.13
N ALA A 17 -10.81 5.43 1.69
CA ALA A 17 -10.05 5.51 0.44
C ALA A 17 -10.95 5.78 -0.77
N ASN A 18 -12.11 5.11 -0.85
CA ASN A 18 -13.09 5.33 -1.90
C ASN A 18 -13.75 6.71 -1.81
N ILE A 19 -14.04 7.21 -0.61
CA ILE A 19 -14.59 8.55 -0.42
C ILE A 19 -13.56 9.61 -0.86
N LEU A 20 -12.31 9.49 -0.41
CA LEU A 20 -11.22 10.38 -0.81
C LEU A 20 -11.01 10.34 -2.32
N HIS A 21 -11.03 9.16 -2.95
CA HIS A 21 -10.86 9.04 -4.40
C HIS A 21 -11.99 9.73 -5.18
N LYS A 22 -13.23 9.70 -4.67
CA LYS A 22 -14.36 10.42 -5.27
C LYS A 22 -14.29 11.94 -5.08
N GLN A 23 -13.67 12.41 -4.00
CA GLN A 23 -13.62 13.84 -3.64
C GLN A 23 -12.38 14.55 -4.16
N ILE A 24 -11.23 13.87 -4.21
CA ILE A 24 -9.97 14.42 -4.65
C ILE A 24 -9.87 14.23 -6.16
N GLU A 25 -10.03 15.33 -6.89
CA GLU A 25 -9.76 15.37 -8.33
C GLU A 25 -8.32 14.95 -8.62
N ASN A 26 -8.12 14.26 -9.76
CA ASN A 26 -6.81 13.73 -10.17
C ASN A 26 -6.15 12.76 -9.16
N SER A 27 -6.94 12.04 -8.36
CA SER A 27 -6.42 10.96 -7.51
C SER A 27 -6.39 9.60 -8.24
N TYR A 28 -5.64 8.65 -7.68
CA TYR A 28 -5.61 7.25 -8.07
C TYR A 28 -5.65 6.37 -6.83
N LEU A 29 -6.57 5.41 -6.78
CA LEU A 29 -6.66 4.44 -5.71
C LEU A 29 -5.84 3.19 -6.08
N TYR A 30 -4.77 2.92 -5.33
CA TYR A 30 -3.99 1.70 -5.46
C TYR A 30 -4.17 0.85 -4.20
N ASP A 31 -4.68 -0.37 -4.35
CA ASP A 31 -4.86 -1.33 -3.27
C ASP A 31 -3.79 -2.44 -3.36
N PRO A 32 -2.74 -2.40 -2.51
CA PRO A 32 -1.69 -3.42 -2.47
C PRO A 32 -2.19 -4.83 -2.13
N LYS A 33 -3.38 -4.97 -1.51
CA LYS A 33 -3.97 -6.28 -1.22
C LYS A 33 -4.24 -7.06 -2.51
N LEU A 34 -4.67 -6.39 -3.58
CA LEU A 34 -4.96 -7.04 -4.87
C LEU A 34 -3.72 -7.71 -5.47
N LEU A 35 -2.53 -7.14 -5.25
CA LEU A 35 -1.29 -7.77 -5.65
C LEU A 35 -0.99 -9.03 -4.81
N GLY A 36 -1.26 -8.97 -3.51
CA GLY A 36 -1.15 -10.14 -2.62
C GLY A 36 -2.10 -11.24 -3.10
N ASP A 37 -3.37 -10.92 -3.27
CA ASP A 37 -4.38 -11.85 -3.77
C ASP A 37 -3.94 -12.46 -5.11
N PHE A 38 -3.46 -11.65 -6.08
CA PHE A 38 -2.93 -12.15 -7.35
C PHE A 38 -1.79 -13.15 -7.15
N LEU A 39 -0.76 -12.81 -6.36
CA LEU A 39 0.39 -13.68 -6.13
C LEU A 39 -0.02 -15.00 -5.45
N GLN A 40 -0.95 -14.95 -4.50
CA GLN A 40 -1.49 -16.14 -3.84
C GLN A 40 -2.16 -17.10 -4.82
N HIS A 41 -2.92 -16.57 -5.78
CA HIS A 41 -3.62 -17.39 -6.77
C HIS A 41 -2.70 -17.99 -7.84
N GLN A 42 -1.56 -17.34 -8.12
CA GLN A 42 -0.65 -17.76 -9.19
C GLN A 42 0.49 -18.66 -8.72
N LEU A 43 0.83 -18.62 -7.43
CA LEU A 43 2.00 -19.32 -6.90
C LEU A 43 1.61 -20.59 -6.12
N PRO A 44 2.43 -21.65 -6.15
CA PRO A 44 2.24 -22.80 -5.28
C PRO A 44 2.31 -22.42 -3.80
N GLN A 45 1.52 -23.10 -2.96
CA GLN A 45 1.50 -22.89 -1.50
C GLN A 45 2.86 -23.14 -0.83
N THR A 46 3.74 -23.94 -1.46
CA THR A 46 5.10 -24.17 -0.96
C THR A 46 6.02 -22.95 -1.08
N VAL A 47 5.64 -21.98 -1.92
CA VAL A 47 6.40 -20.74 -2.18
C VAL A 47 5.73 -19.55 -1.48
N TYR A 48 4.40 -19.57 -1.39
CA TYR A 48 3.62 -18.44 -0.92
C TYR A 48 3.24 -18.57 0.57
N PRO A 49 3.55 -17.57 1.41
CA PRO A 49 3.21 -17.61 2.84
C PRO A 49 1.72 -17.45 3.10
N GLU A 50 1.26 -17.81 4.31
CA GLU A 50 -0.13 -17.63 4.71
C GLU A 50 -0.54 -16.14 4.76
N ASP A 51 0.30 -15.29 5.37
CA ASP A 51 0.17 -13.84 5.27
C ASP A 51 0.98 -13.34 4.07
N PHE A 52 0.28 -12.81 3.06
CA PHE A 52 0.90 -12.27 1.86
C PHE A 52 1.97 -11.20 2.14
N GLN A 53 1.85 -10.47 3.25
CA GLN A 53 2.82 -9.45 3.61
C GLN A 53 4.18 -10.05 4.00
N ASP A 54 4.22 -11.31 4.42
CA ASP A 54 5.45 -12.03 4.74
C ASP A 54 6.26 -12.32 3.46
N TYR A 55 5.65 -12.25 2.28
CA TYR A 55 6.33 -12.49 1.02
C TYR A 55 7.16 -11.28 0.59
N SER A 56 8.49 -11.44 0.54
CA SER A 56 9.41 -10.36 0.17
C SER A 56 9.15 -9.80 -1.24
N VAL A 57 8.76 -10.66 -2.18
CA VAL A 57 8.41 -10.24 -3.55
C VAL A 57 7.19 -9.31 -3.55
N TRP A 58 6.19 -9.58 -2.70
CA TRP A 58 5.05 -8.68 -2.55
C TRP A 58 5.48 -7.31 -2.00
N ARG A 59 6.36 -7.27 -0.99
CA ARG A 59 6.86 -6.01 -0.41
C ARG A 59 7.68 -5.19 -1.41
N GLN A 60 8.62 -5.83 -2.10
CA GLN A 60 9.44 -5.19 -3.14
C GLN A 60 8.61 -4.67 -4.30
N SER A 61 7.62 -5.46 -4.75
CA SER A 61 6.72 -5.07 -5.83
C SER A 61 5.81 -3.92 -5.42
N THR A 62 5.24 -3.97 -4.21
CA THR A 62 4.45 -2.88 -3.63
C THR A 62 5.24 -1.59 -3.60
N TYR A 63 6.46 -1.60 -3.05
CA TYR A 63 7.35 -0.45 -3.07
C TYR A 63 7.56 0.07 -4.50
N LYS A 64 7.95 -0.80 -5.44
CA LYS A 64 8.30 -0.39 -6.80
C LYS A 64 7.12 0.20 -7.58
N ILE A 65 5.93 -0.38 -7.43
CA ILE A 65 4.70 0.12 -8.05
C ILE A 65 4.32 1.47 -7.45
N VAL A 66 4.35 1.61 -6.13
CA VAL A 66 4.02 2.87 -5.45
C VAL A 66 5.02 3.98 -5.83
N PHE A 67 6.31 3.66 -5.91
CA PHE A 67 7.34 4.57 -6.39
C PHE A 67 7.07 5.04 -7.83
N ASP A 68 6.75 4.11 -8.74
CA ASP A 68 6.46 4.45 -10.14
C ASP A 68 5.18 5.29 -10.26
N LEU A 69 4.12 4.95 -9.51
CA LEU A 69 2.89 5.75 -9.47
C LEU A 69 3.17 7.17 -8.99
N ALA A 70 4.01 7.33 -7.96
CA ALA A 70 4.32 8.62 -7.37
C ALA A 70 5.29 9.47 -8.21
N THR A 71 6.11 8.87 -9.07
CA THR A 71 7.16 9.57 -9.84
C THR A 71 6.85 9.72 -11.32
N LYS A 72 5.99 8.86 -11.89
CA LYS A 72 5.65 8.87 -13.32
C LYS A 72 4.26 9.42 -13.59
N THR A 73 3.54 9.85 -12.55
CA THR A 73 2.23 10.46 -12.69
C THR A 73 2.14 11.69 -11.79
N ASP A 74 1.31 12.65 -12.19
CA ASP A 74 1.01 13.84 -11.39
C ASP A 74 -0.20 13.60 -10.46
N LYS A 75 -0.57 12.34 -10.21
CA LYS A 75 -1.76 11.97 -9.42
C LYS A 75 -1.47 11.98 -7.93
N ILE A 76 -2.54 12.18 -7.14
CA ILE A 76 -2.53 11.89 -5.70
C ILE A 76 -2.82 10.39 -5.52
N ILE A 77 -1.86 9.63 -5.00
CA ILE A 77 -1.99 8.18 -4.86
C ILE A 77 -2.56 7.86 -3.48
N ILE A 78 -3.74 7.26 -3.43
CA ILE A 78 -4.41 6.85 -2.18
C ILE A 78 -4.19 5.36 -1.99
N ILE A 79 -3.69 4.96 -0.82
CA ILE A 79 -3.29 3.58 -0.52
C ILE A 79 -3.93 3.13 0.80
N PRO A 80 -4.97 2.28 0.78
CA PRO A 80 -5.48 1.63 1.97
C PRO A 80 -4.68 0.36 2.27
N MET A 81 -3.73 0.42 3.20
CA MET A 81 -2.94 -0.76 3.56
C MET A 81 -2.44 -0.73 5.00
N THR A 82 -2.58 -1.86 5.69
CA THR A 82 -2.08 -2.05 7.06
C THR A 82 -0.65 -2.57 7.05
N ILE A 83 0.30 -1.77 7.51
CA ILE A 83 1.69 -2.22 7.76
C ILE A 83 1.97 -2.02 9.24
N TYR A 84 2.11 -3.13 9.98
CA TYR A 84 2.30 -3.12 11.44
C TYR A 84 3.65 -3.71 11.87
N LYS A 85 4.23 -4.63 11.09
CA LYS A 85 5.58 -5.15 11.36
C LYS A 85 6.62 -4.10 10.97
N LYS A 86 7.59 -3.87 11.87
CA LYS A 86 8.62 -2.84 11.69
C LYS A 86 9.43 -3.09 10.42
N GLU A 87 9.77 -4.34 10.15
CA GLU A 87 10.55 -4.76 8.99
C GLU A 87 9.82 -4.39 7.68
N TYR A 88 8.51 -4.60 7.62
CA TYR A 88 7.71 -4.33 6.42
C TYR A 88 7.56 -2.83 6.19
N TYR A 89 7.41 -2.07 7.28
CA TYR A 89 7.44 -0.62 7.24
C TYR A 89 8.78 -0.10 6.69
N GLN A 90 9.90 -0.70 7.12
CA GLN A 90 11.22 -0.30 6.66
C GLN A 90 11.43 -0.57 5.16
N GLU A 91 11.00 -1.74 4.68
CA GLU A 91 11.15 -2.15 3.29
C GLU A 91 10.29 -1.33 2.32
N ILE A 92 9.11 -0.86 2.75
CA ILE A 92 8.16 -0.16 1.88
C ILE A 92 8.14 1.34 2.18
N ILE A 93 7.62 1.71 3.35
CA ILE A 93 7.28 3.09 3.69
C ILE A 93 8.54 3.90 3.97
N GLN A 94 9.47 3.37 4.77
CA GLN A 94 10.72 4.07 5.04
C GLN A 94 11.59 4.20 3.78
N GLN A 95 11.52 3.23 2.88
CA GLN A 95 12.22 3.32 1.59
C GLN A 95 11.64 4.47 0.74
N LEU A 96 10.31 4.56 0.59
CA LEU A 96 9.66 5.71 -0.09
C LEU A 96 10.04 7.06 0.53
N ILE A 97 10.14 7.15 1.86
CA ILE A 97 10.59 8.37 2.55
C ILE A 97 12.05 8.70 2.19
N LYS A 98 12.95 7.70 2.19
CA LYS A 98 14.36 7.88 1.82
C LYS A 98 14.51 8.35 0.37
N ASP A 99 13.66 7.86 -0.50
CA ASP A 99 13.58 8.26 -1.91
C ASP A 99 12.86 9.60 -2.13
N LYS A 100 12.56 10.32 -1.03
CA LYS A 100 11.97 11.66 -1.00
C LYS A 100 10.59 11.73 -1.66
N ILE A 101 9.83 10.64 -1.62
CA ILE A 101 8.46 10.61 -2.12
C ILE A 101 7.55 11.36 -1.14
N PRO A 102 6.85 12.43 -1.56
CA PRO A 102 5.93 13.14 -0.68
C PRO A 102 4.79 12.23 -0.23
N MET A 103 4.58 12.13 1.08
CA MET A 103 3.62 11.21 1.67
C MET A 103 3.01 11.75 2.96
N GLU A 104 1.70 11.58 3.10
CA GLU A 104 0.93 11.75 4.33
C GLU A 104 0.44 10.39 4.83
N GLN A 105 0.59 10.12 6.12
CA GLN A 105 0.13 8.87 6.74
C GLN A 105 -1.02 9.15 7.69
N VAL A 106 -2.17 8.53 7.43
CA VAL A 106 -3.36 8.62 8.27
C VAL A 106 -3.51 7.32 9.05
N TYR A 107 -3.48 7.41 10.37
CA TYR A 107 -3.58 6.26 11.27
C TYR A 107 -4.99 6.15 11.86
N PHE A 108 -5.63 5.00 11.65
CA PHE A 108 -6.90 4.66 12.27
C PHE A 108 -6.65 3.96 13.60
N VAL A 109 -7.32 4.44 14.65
CA VAL A 109 -7.35 3.83 15.98
C VAL A 109 -8.74 3.21 16.20
N SER A 110 -8.76 2.06 16.87
CA SER A 110 -9.98 1.35 17.28
C SER A 110 -10.43 1.74 18.68
#